data_AF-A0A495IWP0-F1
#
_entry.id   AF-A0A495IWP0-F1
#
_cell.length_a   1.000
_cell.length_b   1.000
_cell.length_c   1.000
_cell.angle_alpha   90.00
_cell.angle_beta   90.00
_cell.angle_gamma   90.00
#
_symmetry.space_group_name_H-M   'P 1'
#
loop_
_entity.id
_entity.type
_entity.pdbx_description
1 polymer ?
#
loop_
_entity_poly.entity_id
_entity_poly.type
_entity_poly.pdbx_seq_one_letter_code
_entity_poly.pdbx_strand_id
1 'polypeptide(L)'
;MKNAIISGAIIGVLSGLWIFIMHWSGVTTGPQHDLKPIEYTSGLIPLLGLFFGVRNYRENYLGGEMSFFEGLIESFKILLAGGVIAVTAAILYINYVNAGTLADFSGQMFGALLLGLLFSLGVSLLLMNKNKAI
;
A
#
# COMPACT_ATOMS: atom_id res chain seq x y z
N MET A 1 11.69 10.86 6.95
CA MET A 1 11.04 9.77 7.72
C MET A 1 9.64 10.14 8.21
N LYS A 2 9.42 11.30 8.82
CA LYS A 2 8.08 11.70 9.32
C LYS A 2 6.97 11.57 8.24
N ASN A 3 7.22 12.09 7.04
CA ASN A 3 6.29 11.97 5.91
C ASN A 3 5.95 10.51 5.56
N ALA A 4 6.99 9.69 5.35
CA ALA A 4 6.82 8.28 5.03
C ALA A 4 6.00 7.51 6.07
N ILE A 5 6.27 7.76 7.36
CA ILE A 5 5.55 7.11 8.46
C ILE A 5 4.08 7.52 8.47
N ILE A 6 3.77 8.82 8.32
CA ILE A 6 2.39 9.31 8.31
C ILE A 6 1.63 8.74 7.11
N SER A 7 2.20 8.85 5.92
CA SER A 7 1.57 8.36 4.69
C SER A 7 1.39 6.84 4.74
N GLY A 8 2.40 6.11 5.23
CA GLY A 8 2.33 4.68 5.46
C GLY A 8 1.25 4.31 6.48
N ALA A 9 1.16 5.03 7.60
CA ALA A 9 0.13 4.83 8.61
C ALA A 9 -1.28 5.00 8.05
N ILE A 10 -1.50 6.04 7.23
CA ILE A 10 -2.78 6.26 6.54
C ILE A 10 -3.11 5.07 5.63
N ILE A 11 -2.16 4.63 4.79
CA ILE A 11 -2.37 3.45 3.93
C ILE A 11 -2.70 2.21 4.77
N GLY A 12 -1.90 1.92 5.80
CA GLY A 12 -2.06 0.74 6.64
C GLY A 12 -3.40 0.70 7.37
N VAL A 13 -3.83 1.84 7.94
CA VAL A 13 -5.12 1.95 8.63
C VAL A 13 -6.27 1.83 7.65
N LEU A 14 -6.23 2.52 6.50
CA LEU A 14 -7.29 2.42 5.49
C LEU A 14 -7.40 1.00 4.93
N SER A 15 -6.28 0.35 4.62
CA SER A 15 -6.25 -1.05 4.16
C SER A 15 -6.78 -2.00 5.24
N GLY A 16 -6.40 -1.80 6.50
CA GLY A 16 -6.92 -2.59 7.62
C GLY A 16 -8.44 -2.44 7.78
N LEU A 17 -8.93 -1.21 7.83
CA LEU A 17 -10.37 -0.91 7.90
C LEU A 17 -11.14 -1.50 6.71
N TRP A 18 -10.55 -1.45 5.51
CA TRP A 18 -11.16 -2.01 4.31
C TRP A 18 -11.43 -3.51 4.44
N ILE A 19 -10.52 -4.27 5.04
CA ILE A 19 -10.71 -5.71 5.31
C ILE A 19 -11.95 -5.95 6.19
N PHE A 20 -12.14 -5.14 7.25
CA PHE A 20 -13.33 -5.25 8.11
C PHE A 20 -14.62 -4.81 7.40
N ILE A 21 -14.55 -3.78 6.57
CA ILE A 21 -15.71 -3.31 5.78
C ILE A 21 -16.15 -4.41 4.80
N MET A 22 -15.22 -5.04 4.09
CA MET A 22 -15.52 -6.15 3.19
C MET A 22 -16.22 -7.28 3.94
N HIS A 23 -15.71 -7.64 5.13
CA HIS A 23 -16.33 -8.65 5.99
C HIS A 23 -17.78 -8.30 6.36
N TRP A 24 -18.04 -7.09 6.87
CA TRP A 24 -19.39 -6.65 7.24
C TRP A 24 -20.34 -6.56 6.05
N SER A 25 -19.83 -6.27 4.85
CA SER A 25 -20.61 -6.27 3.61
C SER A 25 -20.98 -7.66 3.09
N GLY A 26 -20.60 -8.73 3.81
CA GLY A 26 -20.82 -10.12 3.39
C GLY A 26 -19.89 -10.58 2.26
N VAL A 27 -18.88 -9.77 1.90
CA VAL A 27 -17.81 -10.15 0.99
C VAL A 27 -16.76 -10.90 1.82
N THR A 28 -16.98 -12.19 2.00
CA THR A 28 -15.96 -13.06 2.60
C THR A 28 -14.84 -13.28 1.59
N THR A 29 -13.63 -12.89 1.96
CA THR A 29 -12.37 -13.30 1.31
C THR A 29 -12.18 -14.81 1.56
N GLY A 30 -13.01 -15.65 0.93
CA GLY A 30 -12.91 -17.10 1.04
C GLY A 30 -11.74 -17.63 0.23
N PRO A 31 -11.32 -18.89 0.43
CA PRO A 31 -10.21 -19.54 -0.29
C PRO A 31 -10.48 -19.79 -1.78
N GLN A 32 -11.53 -19.17 -2.34
CA GLN A 32 -11.88 -19.28 -3.74
C GLN A 32 -10.92 -18.40 -4.54
N HIS A 33 -10.29 -19.00 -5.55
CA HIS A 33 -9.32 -18.38 -6.46
C HIS A 33 -9.87 -17.19 -7.28
N ASP A 34 -11.15 -16.84 -7.10
CA ASP A 34 -11.80 -15.74 -7.79
C ASP A 34 -11.77 -14.49 -6.92
N LEU A 35 -10.74 -13.66 -7.14
CA LEU A 35 -10.70 -12.30 -6.60
C LEU A 35 -11.94 -11.55 -7.09
N LYS A 36 -12.81 -11.13 -6.16
CA LYS A 36 -13.99 -10.36 -6.54
C LYS A 36 -13.54 -8.98 -7.05
N PRO A 37 -14.21 -8.37 -8.05
CA PRO A 37 -13.91 -7.02 -8.54
C PRO A 37 -13.70 -5.97 -7.43
N ILE A 38 -14.44 -6.12 -6.32
CA ILE A 38 -14.35 -5.22 -5.16
C ILE A 38 -13.02 -5.35 -4.41
N GLU A 39 -12.36 -6.50 -4.44
CA GLU A 39 -11.05 -6.72 -3.82
C GLU A 39 -9.95 -5.97 -4.59
N TYR A 40 -10.10 -5.79 -5.90
CA TYR A 40 -9.18 -4.96 -6.70
C TYR A 40 -9.26 -3.47 -6.33
N THR A 41 -10.39 -2.99 -5.80
CA THR A 41 -10.51 -1.59 -5.38
C THR A 41 -9.60 -1.25 -4.19
N SER A 42 -9.21 -2.27 -3.40
CA SER A 42 -8.23 -2.09 -2.32
C SER A 42 -6.87 -1.59 -2.84
N GLY A 43 -6.52 -1.87 -4.10
CA GLY A 43 -5.31 -1.36 -4.75
C GLY A 43 -5.29 0.15 -4.96
N LEU A 44 -6.45 0.82 -4.92
CA LEU A 44 -6.52 2.28 -4.99
C LEU A 44 -5.94 2.94 -3.72
N ILE A 45 -6.06 2.28 -2.56
CA ILE A 45 -5.56 2.80 -1.28
C ILE A 45 -4.04 3.00 -1.34
N PRO A 46 -3.20 1.98 -1.65
CA PRO A 46 -1.77 2.16 -1.76
C PRO A 46 -1.39 3.06 -2.95
N LEU A 47 -2.11 3.02 -4.08
CA LEU A 47 -1.83 3.90 -5.22
C LEU A 47 -1.97 5.38 -4.85
N LEU A 48 -3.13 5.77 -4.30
CA LEU A 48 -3.39 7.15 -3.91
C LEU A 48 -2.51 7.56 -2.74
N GLY A 49 -2.36 6.70 -1.72
CA GLY A 49 -1.51 6.97 -0.57
C GLY A 49 -0.05 7.17 -0.96
N LEU A 50 0.49 6.35 -1.88
CA LEU A 50 1.84 6.56 -2.42
C LEU A 50 1.92 7.85 -3.22
N PHE A 51 0.98 8.09 -4.14
CA PHE A 51 0.98 9.29 -4.96
C PHE A 51 1.01 10.56 -4.11
N PHE A 52 0.10 10.68 -3.14
CA PHE A 52 0.04 11.85 -2.25
C PHE A 52 1.23 11.91 -1.30
N GLY A 53 1.67 10.79 -0.74
CA GLY A 53 2.82 10.75 0.17
C GLY A 53 4.13 11.15 -0.50
N VAL A 54 4.39 10.65 -1.72
CA VAL A 54 5.58 11.00 -2.51
C VAL A 54 5.48 12.42 -3.06
N ARG A 55 4.29 12.86 -3.48
CA ARG A 55 4.08 14.26 -3.88
C ARG A 55 4.35 15.22 -2.71
N ASN A 56 3.86 14.89 -1.51
CA ASN A 56 4.12 15.68 -0.31
C ASN A 56 5.62 15.72 0.03
N TYR A 57 6.34 14.62 -0.18
CA TYR A 57 7.79 14.57 -0.05
C TYR A 57 8.50 15.51 -1.04
N ARG A 58 8.12 15.47 -2.32
CA ARG A 58 8.65 16.37 -3.35
C ARG A 58 8.46 17.83 -2.98
N GLU A 59 7.23 18.24 -2.68
CA GLU A 59 6.92 19.66 -2.46
C GLU A 59 7.52 20.20 -1.16
N ASN A 60 7.40 19.46 -0.05
CA ASN A 60 7.73 19.99 1.28
C ASN A 60 9.13 19.67 1.77
N TYR A 61 9.83 18.70 1.17
CA TYR A 61 11.16 18.26 1.63
C TYR A 61 12.25 18.42 0.57
N LEU A 62 11.90 18.40 -0.72
CA LEU A 62 12.86 18.54 -1.81
C LEU A 62 12.70 19.84 -2.60
N GLY A 63 11.84 20.76 -2.14
CA GLY A 63 11.66 22.07 -2.78
C GLY A 63 11.02 21.99 -4.17
N GLY A 64 10.18 20.97 -4.41
CA GLY A 64 9.49 20.77 -5.67
C GLY A 64 10.28 19.96 -6.69
N GLU A 65 11.57 19.67 -6.47
CA GLU A 65 12.39 18.89 -7.40
C GLU A 65 12.73 17.50 -6.87
N MET A 66 12.38 16.45 -7.62
CA MET A 66 12.63 15.07 -7.22
C MET A 66 13.17 14.24 -8.38
N SER A 67 14.22 13.46 -8.11
CA SER A 67 14.74 12.42 -9.01
C SER A 67 13.97 11.10 -8.84
N PHE A 68 14.07 10.22 -9.82
CA PHE A 68 13.45 8.91 -9.79
C PHE A 68 13.81 8.11 -8.51
N PHE A 69 15.10 8.00 -8.18
CA PHE A 69 15.54 7.23 -7.02
C PHE A 69 15.10 7.83 -5.68
N GLU A 70 15.04 9.16 -5.57
CA GLU A 70 14.50 9.82 -4.36
C GLU A 70 13.02 9.46 -4.15
N GLY A 71 12.23 9.47 -5.22
CA GLY A 71 10.84 9.02 -5.20
C GLY A 71 10.70 7.54 -4.86
N LEU A 72 11.57 6.70 -5.43
CA LEU A 72 11.53 5.25 -5.22
C LEU A 72 11.87 4.90 -3.77
N ILE A 73 12.91 5.51 -3.22
CA ILE A 73 13.32 5.32 -1.82
C ILE A 73 12.22 5.80 -0.85
N GLU A 74 11.59 6.94 -1.12
CA GLU A 74 10.49 7.41 -0.27
C GLU A 74 9.27 6.48 -0.37
N SER A 75 8.94 6.02 -1.57
CA SER A 75 7.87 5.02 -1.80
C SER A 75 8.12 3.75 -0.99
N PHE A 76 9.35 3.23 -0.98
CA PHE A 76 9.70 2.06 -0.16
C PHE A 76 9.53 2.30 1.33
N LYS A 77 9.92 3.47 1.84
CA LYS A 77 9.71 3.81 3.26
C LYS A 77 8.22 3.87 3.61
N ILE A 78 7.39 4.43 2.73
CA ILE A 78 5.93 4.49 2.88
C ILE A 78 5.35 3.07 2.89
N LEU A 79 5.74 2.23 1.92
CA LEU A 79 5.28 0.84 1.80
C LEU A 79 5.69 0.00 3.00
N LEU A 80 6.91 0.16 3.52
CA LEU A 80 7.34 -0.56 4.72
C LEU A 80 6.50 -0.15 5.94
N ALA A 81 6.30 1.15 6.15
CA ALA A 81 5.51 1.65 7.27
C ALA A 81 4.03 1.19 7.18
N GLY A 82 3.42 1.32 6.00
CA GLY A 82 2.03 0.89 5.79
C GLY A 82 1.86 -0.62 5.75
N GLY A 83 2.83 -1.33 5.16
CA GLY A 83 2.84 -2.78 5.04
C GLY A 83 2.87 -3.47 6.41
N VAL A 84 3.69 -3.01 7.34
CA VAL A 84 3.70 -3.55 8.72
C VAL A 84 2.31 -3.45 9.34
N ILE A 85 1.67 -2.27 9.26
CA ILE A 85 0.35 -2.03 9.86
C ILE A 85 -0.73 -2.88 9.17
N ALA A 86 -0.73 -2.91 7.83
CA ALA A 86 -1.69 -3.70 7.05
C ALA A 86 -1.56 -5.20 7.34
N VAL A 87 -0.33 -5.71 7.45
CA VAL A 87 -0.08 -7.11 7.80
C VAL A 87 -0.52 -7.41 9.24
N THR A 88 -0.23 -6.53 10.19
CA THR A 88 -0.75 -6.68 11.56
C THR A 88 -2.28 -6.70 11.59
N ALA A 89 -2.95 -5.81 10.85
CA ALA A 89 -4.41 -5.77 10.76
C ALA A 89 -4.97 -7.05 10.12
N ALA A 90 -4.32 -7.57 9.07
CA ALA A 90 -4.70 -8.82 8.43
C ALA A 90 -4.57 -10.02 9.39
N ILE A 91 -3.47 -10.10 10.17
CA ILE A 91 -3.29 -11.15 11.18
C ILE A 91 -4.39 -11.07 12.25
N LEU A 92 -4.69 -9.87 12.74
CA LEU A 92 -5.77 -9.68 13.72
C LEU A 92 -7.13 -10.09 13.14
N TYR A 93 -7.39 -9.75 11.88
CA TYR A 93 -8.60 -10.16 11.18
C TYR A 93 -8.72 -11.68 11.07
N ILE A 94 -7.68 -12.38 10.58
CA ILE A 94 -7.67 -13.85 10.45
C ILE A 94 -8.01 -14.52 11.78
N ASN A 95 -7.39 -14.05 12.88
CA ASN A 95 -7.67 -14.56 14.22
C ASN A 95 -9.10 -14.24 14.70
N TYR A 96 -9.63 -13.07 14.35
CA TYR A 96 -10.97 -12.65 14.75
C TYR A 96 -12.09 -13.45 14.07
N VAL A 97 -11.96 -13.73 12.77
CA VAL A 97 -12.99 -14.43 11.98
C VAL A 97 -12.72 -15.92 11.79
N ASN A 98 -11.64 -16.47 12.35
CA ASN A 98 -11.16 -17.83 12.09
C ASN A 98 -11.06 -18.16 10.58
N ALA A 99 -10.66 -17.18 9.77
CA ALA A 99 -10.73 -17.24 8.30
C ALA A 99 -9.56 -17.98 7.64
N GLY A 100 -9.34 -19.24 8.00
CA GLY A 100 -8.33 -20.09 7.39
C GLY A 100 -6.92 -19.90 7.96
N THR A 101 -5.91 -20.39 7.22
CA THR A 101 -4.52 -20.42 7.68
C THR A 101 -3.70 -19.27 7.08
N LEU A 102 -2.55 -18.95 7.71
CA LEU A 102 -1.59 -17.98 7.16
C LEU A 102 -1.15 -18.32 5.72
N ALA A 103 -1.14 -19.60 5.35
CA ALA A 103 -0.79 -20.04 4.00
C ALA A 103 -1.79 -19.53 2.96
N ASP A 104 -3.08 -19.51 3.29
CA ASP A 104 -4.15 -19.05 2.39
C ASP A 104 -4.06 -17.54 2.14
N PHE A 105 -3.54 -16.78 3.10
CA PHE A 105 -3.39 -15.33 3.00
C PHE A 105 -2.06 -14.89 2.35
N SER A 106 -1.06 -15.77 2.31
CA SER A 106 0.29 -15.45 1.82
C SER A 106 0.31 -15.01 0.35
N GLY A 107 -0.52 -15.61 -0.50
CA GLY A 107 -0.62 -15.26 -1.92
C GLY A 107 -1.15 -13.84 -2.13
N GLN A 108 -2.17 -13.43 -1.36
CA GLN A 108 -2.72 -12.08 -1.42
C GLN A 108 -1.73 -11.05 -0.90
N MET A 109 -1.02 -11.36 0.20
CA MET A 109 0.05 -10.50 0.73
C MET A 109 1.17 -10.29 -0.29
N PHE A 110 1.59 -11.37 -0.96
CA PHE A 110 2.60 -11.28 -2.00
C PHE A 110 2.13 -10.45 -3.20
N GLY A 111 0.88 -10.66 -3.64
CA GLY A 111 0.25 -9.85 -4.70
C GLY A 111 0.18 -8.37 -4.35
N ALA A 112 -0.20 -8.03 -3.12
CA ALA A 112 -0.22 -6.65 -2.63
C ALA A 112 1.19 -6.02 -2.60
N LEU A 113 2.21 -6.81 -2.24
CA LEU A 113 3.61 -6.39 -2.26
C LEU A 113 4.07 -6.07 -3.69
N LEU A 114 3.79 -6.96 -4.65
CA LEU A 114 4.09 -6.74 -6.07
C LEU A 114 3.38 -5.50 -6.62
N LEU A 115 2.09 -5.31 -6.31
CA LEU A 115 1.36 -4.10 -6.69
C LEU A 115 1.98 -2.85 -6.08
N GLY A 116 2.35 -2.89 -4.80
CA GLY A 116 3.07 -1.80 -4.14
C GLY A 116 4.37 -1.45 -4.86
N LEU A 117 5.15 -2.45 -5.27
CA LEU A 117 6.38 -2.25 -6.07
C LEU A 117 6.07 -1.56 -7.41
N LEU A 118 5.07 -2.05 -8.15
CA LEU A 118 4.70 -1.44 -9.45
C LEU A 118 4.22 0.00 -9.28
N PHE A 119 3.41 0.28 -8.26
CA PHE A 119 2.98 1.65 -7.94
C PHE A 119 4.14 2.53 -7.51
N SER A 120 5.11 2.01 -6.76
CA SER A 120 6.31 2.76 -6.39
C SER A 120 7.10 3.21 -7.62
N LEU A 121 7.26 2.34 -8.61
CA LEU A 121 7.92 2.67 -9.88
C LEU A 121 7.11 3.72 -10.65
N GLY A 122 5.80 3.49 -10.82
CA GLY A 122 4.92 4.40 -11.56
C GLY A 122 4.84 5.80 -10.95
N VAL A 123 4.65 5.90 -9.64
CA VAL A 123 4.58 7.18 -8.92
C VAL A 123 5.91 7.92 -8.97
N SER A 124 7.02 7.21 -8.82
CA SER A 124 8.36 7.81 -8.88
C SER A 124 8.68 8.37 -10.26
N LEU A 125 8.31 7.65 -11.32
CA LEU A 125 8.43 8.13 -12.70
C LEU A 125 7.52 9.34 -12.98
N LEU A 126 6.28 9.29 -12.51
CA LEU A 126 5.29 10.34 -12.77
C LEU A 126 5.66 11.66 -12.09
N LEU A 127 6.20 11.60 -10.87
CA LEU A 127 6.50 12.80 -10.08
C LEU A 127 7.92 13.32 -10.26
N MET A 128 8.78 12.57 -10.95
CA MET A 128 10.13 12.99 -11.33
C MET A 128 10.06 14.21 -12.25
N ASN A 129 10.84 15.22 -11.90
CA ASN A 129 11.03 16.43 -12.72
C ASN A 129 12.48 16.93 -12.69
N LYS A 130 13.29 16.42 -11.78
CA LYS A 130 14.71 16.70 -11.74
C LYS A 130 15.38 15.86 -12.82
N ASN A 131 15.93 16.53 -13.83
CA ASN A 131 16.81 15.92 -14.82
C ASN A 131 18.14 15.53 -14.16
N LYS A 132 18.14 14.44 -13.40
CA LYS A 132 19.34 13.63 -13.20
C LYS A 132 19.13 12.37 -14.03
N ALA A 133 19.80 12.31 -15.18
CA ALA A 133 20.03 11.04 -15.86
C ALA A 133 20.65 10.11 -14.83
N ILE A 134 19.91 9.06 -14.47
CA ILE A 134 20.31 7.86 -13.69
C ILE A 134 21.38 8.11 -12.62
#